data_AF-A0A1G3U9S1-F1
#
_entry.id   AF-A0A1G3U9S1-F1
#
_cell.length_a   1.000
_cell.length_b   1.000
_cell.length_c   1.000
_cell.angle_alpha   90.00
_cell.angle_beta   90.00
_cell.angle_gamma   90.00
#
_symmetry.space_group_name_H-M   'P 1'
#
loop_
_entity.id
_entity.type
_entity.pdbx_description
1 polymer ?
#
loop_
_entity_poly.entity_id
_entity_poly.type
_entity_poly.pdbx_seq_one_letter_code
_entity_poly.pdbx_strand_id
1 'polypeptide(L)'
;MEIEEKKGWSWLGFLFAPFYYAGYGDMKKGLIFALISGFPLFAIFICIYGGLKAKKELPIGEVDFKWSNAVIAFVVTFITYVVLKTVITSLKG
;
A
#
# COMPACT_ATOMS: atom_id res chain seq x y z
N MET A 1 21.72 2.14 20.49
CA MET A 1 21.49 1.20 19.39
C MET A 1 21.30 2.07 18.16
N GLU A 2 22.32 2.17 17.31
CA GLU A 2 22.19 2.93 16.05
C GLU A 2 21.19 2.19 15.17
N ILE A 3 20.09 2.85 14.83
CA ILE A 3 19.14 2.33 13.85
C ILE A 3 19.87 2.43 12.51
N GLU A 4 20.43 1.32 12.03
CA GLU A 4 20.95 1.26 10.66
C GLU A 4 19.80 1.64 9.71
N GLU A 5 19.87 2.83 9.10
CA GLU A 5 18.97 3.18 8.01
C GLU A 5 19.10 2.08 6.94
N LYS A 6 18.08 1.23 6.81
CA LYS A 6 18.00 0.26 5.71
C LYS A 6 17.79 1.04 4.41
N LYS A 7 18.89 1.52 3.82
CA LYS A 7 18.89 2.25 2.55
C LYS A 7 18.66 1.27 1.40
N GLY A 8 17.89 1.71 0.39
CA GLY A 8 17.73 1.03 -0.88
C GLY A 8 16.30 0.66 -1.25
N TRP A 9 16.16 0.01 -2.41
CA TRP A 9 14.88 -0.37 -2.99
C TRP A 9 14.20 -1.50 -2.22
N SER A 10 12.89 -1.39 -2.04
CA SER A 10 12.03 -2.41 -1.43
C SER A 10 11.13 -3.04 -2.48
N TRP A 11 11.39 -4.27 -2.88
CA TRP A 11 10.53 -4.98 -3.85
C TRP A 11 9.12 -5.22 -3.30
N LEU A 12 8.99 -5.54 -2.01
CA LEU A 12 7.69 -5.71 -1.37
C LEU A 12 6.96 -4.37 -1.19
N GLY A 13 7.69 -3.31 -0.87
CA GLY A 13 7.15 -1.95 -0.87
C GLY A 13 6.67 -1.54 -2.25
N PHE A 14 7.39 -1.92 -3.31
CA PHE A 14 7.02 -1.60 -4.68
C PHE A 14 5.75 -2.31 -5.13
N LEU A 15 5.66 -3.63 -4.97
CA LEU A 15 4.52 -4.40 -5.48
C LEU A 15 3.28 -4.29 -4.58
N PHE A 16 3.47 -4.05 -3.29
CA PHE A 16 2.43 -4.21 -2.28
C PHE A 16 2.32 -3.02 -1.32
N ALA A 17 2.76 -1.81 -1.73
CA ALA A 17 2.77 -0.60 -0.91
C ALA A 17 1.58 -0.42 0.05
N PRO A 18 0.30 -0.50 -0.38
CA PRO A 18 -0.83 -0.33 0.53
C PRO A 18 -0.86 -1.34 1.68
N PHE A 19 -0.67 -2.62 1.34
CA PHE A 19 -0.73 -3.74 2.28
C PHE A 19 0.53 -3.79 3.15
N TYR A 20 1.67 -3.41 2.57
CA TYR A 20 2.96 -3.40 3.23
C TYR A 20 3.01 -2.36 4.34
N TYR A 21 2.57 -1.13 4.05
CA TYR A 21 2.45 -0.07 5.07
C TYR A 21 1.44 -0.43 6.16
N ALA A 22 0.27 -0.95 5.80
CA ALA A 22 -0.75 -1.38 6.77
C ALA A 22 -0.24 -2.51 7.68
N GLY A 23 0.41 -3.52 7.11
CA GLY A 23 0.90 -4.68 7.85
C GLY A 23 2.05 -4.35 8.81
N TYR A 24 2.89 -3.36 8.51
CA TYR A 24 3.89 -2.83 9.47
C TYR A 24 3.35 -1.79 10.45
N GLY A 25 2.03 -1.57 10.47
CA GLY A 25 1.34 -0.76 11.49
C GLY A 25 1.01 0.67 11.07
N ASP A 26 1.47 1.16 9.91
CA ASP A 26 1.07 2.47 9.38
C ASP A 26 -0.27 2.33 8.61
N MET A 27 -1.34 2.10 9.38
CA MET A 27 -2.70 1.93 8.85
C MET A 27 -3.18 3.15 8.08
N LYS A 28 -2.81 4.36 8.52
CA LYS A 28 -3.25 5.59 7.87
C LYS A 28 -2.69 5.69 6.45
N LYS A 29 -1.38 5.52 6.27
CA LYS A 29 -0.79 5.52 4.92
C LYS A 29 -1.25 4.31 4.11
N GLY A 30 -1.31 3.13 4.72
CA GLY A 30 -1.79 1.91 4.06
C GLY A 30 -3.18 2.08 3.44
N LEU A 31 -4.13 2.67 4.18
CA LEU A 31 -5.49 2.93 3.68
C LEU A 31 -5.54 4.04 2.62
N ILE A 32 -4.76 5.12 2.77
CA ILE A 32 -4.68 6.17 1.74
C ILE A 32 -4.13 5.57 0.43
N PHE A 33 -3.07 4.78 0.52
CA PHE A 33 -2.47 4.07 -0.61
C PHE A 33 -3.45 3.06 -1.20
N ALA A 34 -4.27 2.40 -0.37
CA ALA A 34 -5.28 1.45 -0.81
C ALA A 34 -6.37 2.14 -1.66
N LEU A 35 -6.85 3.30 -1.22
CA LEU A 35 -7.82 4.12 -1.96
C LEU A 35 -7.24 4.62 -3.29
N ILE A 36 -6.02 5.18 -3.27
CA ILE A 36 -5.37 5.69 -4.48
C ILE A 36 -5.11 4.55 -5.48
N SER A 37 -4.63 3.40 -4.99
CA SER A 37 -4.31 2.25 -5.84
C SER A 37 -5.53 1.52 -6.39
N GLY A 38 -6.73 1.77 -5.84
CA GLY A 38 -7.99 1.33 -6.44
C GLY A 38 -8.21 1.92 -7.84
N PHE A 39 -7.53 3.03 -8.16
CA PHE A 39 -7.44 3.62 -9.49
C PHE A 39 -6.17 3.11 -10.19
N PRO A 40 -6.26 2.28 -11.24
CA PRO A 40 -5.09 1.66 -11.86
C PRO A 40 -4.01 2.65 -12.31
N LEU A 41 -4.43 3.83 -12.78
CA LEU A 41 -3.52 4.88 -13.24
C LEU A 41 -2.65 5.46 -12.12
N PHE A 42 -3.18 5.53 -10.89
CA PHE A 42 -2.45 6.10 -9.75
C PHE A 42 -1.68 5.06 -8.94
N ALA A 43 -2.02 3.76 -9.11
CA ALA A 43 -1.34 2.66 -8.43
C ALA A 43 0.18 2.66 -8.67
N ILE A 44 0.64 2.97 -9.89
CA ILE A 44 2.07 2.96 -10.23
C ILE A 44 2.89 3.96 -9.39
N PHE A 45 2.32 5.13 -9.06
CA PHE A 45 3.00 6.12 -8.22
C PHE A 45 3.13 5.64 -6.78
N ILE A 46 2.10 4.96 -6.27
CA ILE A 46 2.12 4.34 -4.95
C ILE A 46 3.13 3.19 -4.90
N CYS A 47 3.21 2.39 -5.96
CA CYS A 47 4.23 1.35 -6.10
C CYS A 47 5.64 1.95 -6.07
N ILE A 48 5.94 2.93 -6.92
CA ILE A 48 7.27 3.58 -6.95
C ILE A 48 7.59 4.20 -5.58
N TYR A 49 6.64 4.88 -4.94
CA TYR A 49 6.81 5.45 -3.62
C TYR A 49 7.18 4.37 -2.59
N GLY A 50 6.44 3.26 -2.54
CA GLY A 50 6.73 2.16 -1.62
C GLY A 50 8.07 1.49 -1.91
N GLY A 51 8.46 1.39 -3.18
CA GLY A 51 9.77 0.92 -3.59
C GLY A 51 10.92 1.76 -3.03
N LEU A 52 10.78 3.09 -3.06
CA LEU A 52 11.79 4.03 -2.61
C LEU A 52 11.80 4.27 -1.09
N LYS A 53 10.62 4.22 -0.44
CA LYS A 53 10.45 4.70 0.94
C LYS A 53 10.14 3.63 1.97
N ALA A 54 9.61 2.46 1.60
CA ALA A 54 9.15 1.47 2.59
C ALA A 54 10.25 1.04 3.58
N LYS A 55 11.48 0.81 3.12
CA LYS A 55 12.60 0.43 4.01
C LYS A 55 13.06 1.55 4.95
N LYS A 56 12.77 2.81 4.61
CA LYS A 56 13.12 3.99 5.42
C LYS A 56 12.03 4.34 6.41
N GLU A 57 10.78 4.08 6.06
CA GLU A 57 9.61 4.52 6.83
C GLU A 57 9.00 3.42 7.69
N LEU A 58 9.23 2.15 7.35
CA LEU A 58 8.63 1.02 8.05
C LEU A 58 9.66 0.31 8.95
N PRO A 59 9.26 -0.16 10.14
CA PRO A 59 10.10 -0.92 11.07
C PRO A 59 10.35 -2.37 10.60
N ILE A 60 10.90 -2.55 9.40
CA ILE A 60 11.08 -3.85 8.74
C ILE A 60 12.14 -4.67 9.47
N GLY A 61 11.71 -5.81 10.02
CA GLY A 61 12.56 -6.69 10.82
C GLY A 61 12.71 -6.27 12.28
N GLU A 62 12.04 -5.19 12.70
CA GLU A 62 11.92 -4.79 14.11
C GLU A 62 10.57 -5.19 14.69
N VAL A 63 9.51 -5.19 13.87
CA VAL A 63 8.17 -5.65 14.26
C VAL A 63 7.65 -6.71 13.31
N ASP A 64 6.83 -7.61 13.86
CA ASP A 64 6.15 -8.63 13.07
C ASP A 64 5.07 -8.02 12.17
N PHE A 65 4.99 -8.55 10.95
CA PHE A 65 4.00 -8.13 9.97
C PHE A 65 2.60 -8.59 10.38
N LYS A 66 1.68 -7.64 10.57
CA LYS A 66 0.29 -7.89 10.93
C LYS A 66 -0.56 -8.16 9.69
N TRP A 67 -0.74 -9.43 9.34
CA TRP A 67 -1.54 -9.85 8.19
C TRP A 67 -3.00 -9.38 8.25
N SER A 68 -3.60 -9.28 9.44
CA SER A 68 -4.95 -8.74 9.61
C SER A 68 -5.09 -7.32 9.04
N ASN A 69 -4.09 -6.47 9.29
CA ASN A 69 -4.04 -5.10 8.76
C ASN A 69 -3.88 -5.08 7.24
N ALA A 70 -3.03 -5.95 6.70
CA ALA A 70 -2.84 -6.09 5.26
C ALA A 70 -4.13 -6.52 4.56
N VAL A 71 -4.90 -7.45 5.15
CA VAL A 71 -6.21 -7.88 4.66
C VAL A 71 -7.21 -6.73 4.66
N ILE A 72 -7.23 -5.89 5.70
CA ILE A 72 -8.08 -4.69 5.73
C ILE A 72 -7.75 -3.76 4.55
N ALA A 73 -6.48 -3.47 4.33
CA ALA A 73 -6.06 -2.64 3.19
C ALA A 73 -6.42 -3.29 1.84
N PHE A 74 -6.31 -4.61 1.72
CA PHE A 74 -6.75 -5.36 0.53
C PHE A 74 -8.24 -5.21 0.27
N VAL A 75 -9.08 -5.39 1.30
CA VAL A 75 -10.53 -5.21 1.18
C VAL A 75 -10.88 -3.80 0.74
N VAL A 76 -10.20 -2.78 1.27
CA VAL A 76 -10.41 -1.38 0.87
C VAL A 76 -10.00 -1.14 -0.57
N THR A 77 -8.84 -1.64 -1.02
CA THR A 77 -8.43 -1.55 -2.43
C THR A 77 -9.45 -2.24 -3.34
N PHE A 78 -9.92 -3.43 -2.99
CA PHE A 78 -10.89 -4.19 -3.76
C PHE A 78 -12.23 -3.45 -3.87
N ILE A 79 -12.79 -2.97 -2.75
CA ILE A 79 -14.04 -2.19 -2.75
C ILE A 79 -13.88 -0.93 -3.62
N THR A 80 -12.76 -0.22 -3.48
CA THR A 80 -12.50 1.00 -4.27
C THR A 80 -12.47 0.71 -5.76
N TYR A 81 -11.81 -0.38 -6.16
CA TYR A 81 -11.77 -0.84 -7.55
C TYR A 81 -13.18 -1.19 -8.07
N VAL A 82 -13.97 -1.93 -7.30
CA VAL A 82 -15.35 -2.32 -7.67
C VAL A 82 -16.23 -1.09 -7.84
N VAL A 83 -16.17 -0.12 -6.91
CA VAL A 83 -16.92 1.14 -6.99
C VAL A 83 -16.52 1.91 -8.24
N LEU A 84 -15.21 2.08 -8.49
CA LEU A 84 -14.69 2.76 -9.67
C LEU A 84 -15.19 2.11 -10.96
N LYS A 85 -15.10 0.78 -11.07
CA LYS A 85 -15.55 0.02 -12.24
C LYS A 85 -17.05 0.13 -12.46
N THR A 86 -17.84 0.15 -11.38
CA THR A 86 -19.29 0.33 -11.45
C THR A 86 -19.62 1.73 -11.99
N VAL A 87 -19.02 2.78 -11.44
CA VAL A 87 -19.21 4.17 -11.90
C VAL A 87 -18.82 4.32 -13.38
N ILE A 88 -17.65 3.83 -13.77
CA ILE A 88 -17.21 3.91 -15.19
C ILE A 88 -18.18 3.19 -16.12
N THR A 89 -18.71 2.04 -15.71
CA THR A 89 -19.69 1.29 -16.51
C THR A 89 -21.00 2.06 -16.63
N SER A 90 -21.51 2.63 -15.53
CA SER A 90 -22.74 3.43 -15.54
C SER A 90 -22.65 4.69 -16.39
N LEU A 91 -21.45 5.28 -16.54
CA LEU A 91 -21.22 6.45 -17.40
C LEU A 91 -21.12 6.10 -18.90
N LYS A 92 -21.03 4.81 -19.25
CA LYS A 92 -20.95 4.32 -20.63
C LYS A 92 -22.28 3.79 -21.17
N GLY A 93 -23.29 3.65 -20.32
CA GLY A 93 -24.68 3.36 -20.70
C GLY A 93 -25.46 4.63 -20.97
#